data_AF-A0A0F9Q4V8-F1
#
_entry.id   AF-A0A0F9Q4V8-F1
#
_cell.length_a   1.000
_cell.length_b   1.000
_cell.length_c   1.000
_cell.angle_alpha   90.00
_cell.angle_beta   90.00
_cell.angle_gamma   90.00
#
_symmetry.space_group_name_H-M   'P 1'
#
loop_
_entity.id
_entity.type
_entity.pdbx_description
1 polymer ?
#
loop_
_entity_poly.entity_id
_entity_poly.type
_entity_poly.pdbx_seq_one_letter_code
_entity_poly.pdbx_strand_id
1 'polypeptide(L)' 'MRCITIELKFLFSSGKIDNVSIKNRLVRSATWESRATKDGYVTDSLINFYEDLII' A
#
# COMPACT_ATOMS: atom_id res chain seq x y z
N MET A 1 15.14 17.17 -25.06
CA MET A 1 14.40 16.23 -24.19
C MET A 1 15.15 16.11 -22.87
N ARG A 2 14.75 16.84 -21.81
CA ARG A 2 15.42 16.76 -20.50
C ARG A 2 14.76 15.62 -19.72
N CYS A 3 15.49 14.54 -19.50
CA CYS A 3 15.11 13.49 -18.56
C CYS A 3 15.25 14.07 -17.15
N ILE A 4 14.15 14.35 -16.47
CA ILE A 4 14.19 14.80 -15.08
C ILE A 4 14.35 13.53 -14.24
N THR A 5 15.54 13.31 -13.70
CA THR A 5 15.76 12.31 -12.65
C THR A 5 15.13 12.85 -11.37
N ILE A 6 13.91 12.45 -11.06
CA ILE A 6 13.26 12.78 -9.79
C ILE A 6 13.92 11.91 -8.72
N GLU A 7 14.64 12.52 -7.78
CA GLU A 7 15.08 11.80 -6.59
C GLU A 7 13.88 11.48 -5.70
N LEU A 8 13.50 10.21 -5.61
CA LEU A 8 12.36 9.72 -4.81
C LEU A 8 12.66 9.64 -3.29
N LYS A 9 13.71 10.31 -2.81
CA LYS A 9 14.15 10.25 -1.40
C LYS A 9 13.02 10.56 -0.43
N PHE A 10 12.16 11.52 -0.77
CA PHE A 10 11.02 11.87 0.07
C PHE A 10 9.98 10.73 0.13
N LEU A 11 9.69 10.06 -1.00
CA LEU A 11 8.67 9.00 -1.07
C LEU A 11 9.03 7.80 -0.20
N PHE A 12 10.33 7.47 -0.11
CA PHE A 12 10.86 6.38 0.71
C PHE A 12 11.32 6.82 2.11
N SER A 13 11.12 8.09 2.48
CA SER A 13 11.39 8.57 3.83
C SER A 13 10.32 8.12 4.82
N SER A 14 10.70 7.94 6.08
CA SER A 14 9.76 7.65 7.16
C SER A 14 8.82 8.83 7.43
N GLY A 15 7.69 8.53 8.05
CA GLY A 15 6.67 9.50 8.42
C GLY A 15 5.86 9.05 9.63
N LYS A 16 4.88 9.87 10.01
CA LYS A 16 3.95 9.58 11.09
C LYS A 16 2.56 10.05 10.67
N ILE A 17 1.56 9.19 10.87
CA ILE A 17 0.14 9.51 10.70
C ILE A 17 -0.51 9.33 12.07
N ASP A 18 -0.89 10.46 12.69
CA ASP A 18 -1.36 10.51 14.08
C ASP A 18 -0.43 9.74 15.03
N ASN A 19 -0.85 8.59 15.57
CA ASN A 19 -0.05 7.79 16.50
C ASN A 19 0.73 6.62 15.85
N VAL A 20 0.69 6.49 14.51
CA VAL A 20 1.33 5.40 13.76
C VAL A 20 2.56 5.90 13.01
N SER A 21 3.70 5.25 13.25
CA SER A 21 4.93 5.47 12.47
C SER A 21 4.93 4.62 11.20
N ILE A 22 5.26 5.22 10.06
CA ILE A 22 5.32 4.56 8.74
C ILE A 22 6.75 4.63 8.18
N LYS A 23 7.18 3.55 7.52
CA LYS A 23 8.55 3.42 6.98
C LYS A 23 8.76 4.13 5.64
N ASN A 24 7.68 4.37 4.91
CA ASN A 24 7.68 5.08 3.63
C ASN A 24 6.34 5.83 3.48
N ARG A 25 6.19 6.61 2.40
CA ARG A 25 4.99 7.40 2.08
C ARG A 25 4.18 6.79 0.93
N LEU A 26 4.36 5.49 0.64
CA LEU A 26 3.56 4.75 -0.32
C LEU A 26 2.27 4.30 0.35
N VAL A 27 1.13 4.63 -0.24
CA VAL A 27 -0.19 4.25 0.28
C VAL A 27 -0.95 3.52 -0.83
N ARG A 28 -1.45 2.33 -0.50
CA ARG A 28 -2.37 1.60 -1.38
C ARG A 28 -3.76 2.22 -1.26
N SER A 29 -4.37 2.57 -2.40
CA SER A 29 -5.76 3.05 -2.45
C SER A 29 -6.74 1.98 -1.99
N ALA A 30 -7.90 2.41 -1.48
CA ALA A 30 -9.03 1.52 -1.25
C ALA A 30 -9.59 1.03 -2.60
N THR A 31 -9.08 -0.10 -3.08
CA THR A 31 -9.46 -0.71 -4.35
C THR A 31 -10.30 -1.96 -4.10
N TRP A 32 -11.37 -2.16 -4.88
CA TRP A 32 -12.17 -3.38 -4.81
C TRP A 32 -11.48 -4.51 -5.58
N GLU A 33 -11.11 -5.58 -4.87
CA GLU A 33 -10.33 -6.70 -5.43
C GLU A 33 -11.21 -7.90 -5.82
N SER A 34 -12.53 -7.87 -5.55
CA SER A 34 -13.48 -8.97 -5.84
C SER A 34 -13.10 -10.34 -5.25
N ARG A 35 -12.45 -10.36 -4.08
CA ARG A 35 -11.93 -11.58 -3.42
C ARG A 35 -12.64 -11.97 -2.12
N ALA A 36 -13.65 -11.20 -1.71
CA ALA A 36 -14.49 -11.58 -0.57
C ALA A 36 -15.47 -12.70 -0.96
N THR A 37 -16.05 -13.38 0.03
CA THR A 37 -17.18 -14.29 -0.21
C THR A 37 -18.39 -13.50 -0.73
N LYS A 38 -19.40 -14.22 -1.25
CA LYS A 38 -20.65 -13.60 -1.72
C LYS A 38 -21.37 -12.78 -0.62
N ASP A 39 -21.23 -13.20 0.63
CA ASP A 39 -21.82 -12.54 1.79
C ASP A 39 -20.90 -11.45 2.38
N GLY A 40 -19.75 -11.17 1.75
CA GLY A 40 -18.84 -10.10 2.14
C GLY A 40 -17.78 -10.49 3.17
N TYR A 41 -17.62 -11.77 3.50
CA TYR A 41 -16.58 -12.21 4.42
C TYR A 41 -15.19 -12.21 3.76
N VAL A 42 -14.18 -11.90 4.56
CA VAL A 42 -12.77 -11.98 4.15
C VAL A 42 -12.40 -13.43 3.88
N THR A 43 -11.56 -13.65 2.86
CA THR A 43 -11.04 -14.98 2.48
C THR A 43 -9.52 -15.02 2.62
N ASP A 44 -8.94 -16.21 2.75
CA ASP A 44 -7.48 -16.40 2.79
C ASP A 44 -6.80 -15.83 1.52
N SER A 45 -7.47 -15.90 0.37
CA SER A 45 -6.97 -15.29 -0.87
C SER A 45 -6.84 -13.77 -0.78
N LEU A 46 -7.74 -13.11 -0.06
CA LEU A 46 -7.68 -11.66 0.19
C LEU A 46 -6.60 -11.33 1.22
N ILE A 47 -6.42 -12.18 2.24
CA ILE A 47 -5.35 -12.01 3.25
C ILE A 47 -3.98 -12.13 2.59
N ASN A 48 -3.71 -13.23 1.90
CA ASN A 48 -2.42 -13.49 1.23
C ASN A 48 -2.08 -12.39 0.22
N PHE A 49 -3.08 -11.86 -0.49
CA PHE A 49 -2.89 -10.73 -1.40
C PHE A 49 -2.34 -9.48 -0.70
N TYR A 50 -2.84 -9.15 0.49
CA TYR A 50 -2.34 -7.99 1.24
C TYR A 50 -0.99 -8.25 1.91
N GLU A 51 -0.69 -9.50 2.26
CA GLU A 51 0.64 -9.89 2.77
C GLU A 51 1.73 -9.71 1.70
N ASP A 52 1.45 -10.09 0.44
CA ASP A 52 2.38 -9.93 -0.69
C ASP A 52 2.70 -8.45 -1.00
N LEU A 53 1.83 -7.52 -0.58
CA LEU A 53 2.01 -6.08 -0.79
C LEU A 53 2.82 -5.38 0.30
N ILE A 54 3.27 -6.10 1.33
CA ILE A 54 4.09 -5.53 2.40
C ILE A 54 5.50 -5.21 1.83
N ILE A 55 5.65 -4.00 1.32
CA ILE A 55 6.92 -3.39 0.85
C ILE A 55 7.46 -2.46 1.89
#